data_AF-A0A959M533-F1
#
_entry.id   AF-A0A959M533-F1
#
_cell.length_a   1.000
_cell.length_b   1.000
_cell.length_c   1.000
_cell.angle_alpha   90.00
_cell.angle_beta   90.00
_cell.angle_gamma   90.00
#
_symmetry.space_group_name_H-M   'P 1'
#
loop_
_entity.id
_entity.type
_entity.pdbx_description
1 polymer ?
#
loop_
_entity_poly.entity_id
_entity_poly.type
_entity_poly.pdbx_seq_one_letter_code
_entity_poly.pdbx_strand_id
1 'polypeptide(L)'
;MRFQLLILFFFLKSLGLQAQTASFQFDIVGGTPEQIAAVEYCGQLWGQYLLSDVDIEVRVVLAELGANQFLGLTLPNGNKDFADAPLADYWYPSALANAMAGTDLKPGENDFDIFLNTSYNWYYGLDGNPASNQFDFVSVMLHEMGHGLGILSLAKVEASLGSFGTITAADFAPLGPSFPFPDLEGRPSIYDSFIVDGFGMLLTDESIYENPSINLEQAFTGNNLFFSGPLATLANNNQMPKLFAVANYQFGSSVTHLNEATYPNGSGNSMMTPFSNLGEVEHHPGPIVLGILEDIGWNLSEVSTQAPDFLSEWTLFPNPTFAEINLQNTGENTGALEIVRLLNIQGEELQKIPSATISKRIRMDMNNYPAGLYFLEIRDGISSRIFKFSKL
;
A
#
# COMPACT_ATOMS: atom_id res chain seq x y z
N MET A 1 -17.87 -38.25 -19.23
CA MET A 1 -17.82 -36.84 -19.66
C MET A 1 -18.51 -35.99 -18.61
N ARG A 2 -17.76 -35.37 -17.70
CA ARG A 2 -18.28 -34.35 -16.77
C ARG A 2 -17.98 -33.00 -17.40
N PHE A 3 -19.02 -32.23 -17.71
CA PHE A 3 -18.90 -30.86 -18.17
C PHE A 3 -18.52 -29.98 -16.98
N GLN A 4 -17.34 -29.36 -17.01
CA GLN A 4 -17.00 -28.24 -16.14
C GLN A 4 -17.70 -26.99 -16.70
N LEU A 5 -18.56 -26.40 -15.89
CA LEU A 5 -19.19 -25.12 -16.17
C LEU A 5 -18.19 -24.02 -15.80
N LEU A 6 -17.50 -23.47 -16.78
CA LEU A 6 -16.68 -22.27 -16.61
C LEU A 6 -17.64 -21.08 -16.50
N ILE A 7 -17.83 -20.53 -15.31
CA ILE A 7 -18.58 -19.29 -15.11
C ILE A 7 -17.63 -18.13 -15.42
N LEU A 8 -17.79 -17.52 -16.59
CA LEU A 8 -17.08 -16.32 -16.98
C LEU A 8 -17.93 -15.12 -16.53
N PHE A 9 -17.50 -14.41 -15.48
CA PHE A 9 -18.11 -13.15 -15.09
C PHE A 9 -17.66 -12.05 -16.07
N PHE A 10 -18.57 -11.61 -16.92
CA PHE A 10 -18.42 -10.35 -17.66
C PHE A 10 -19.07 -9.24 -16.84
N PHE A 11 -18.27 -8.39 -16.20
CA PHE A 11 -18.76 -7.10 -15.70
C PHE A 11 -19.01 -6.17 -16.90
N LEU A 12 -20.29 -5.84 -17.16
CA LEU A 12 -20.62 -4.69 -17.99
C LEU A 12 -20.23 -3.43 -17.22
N LYS A 13 -19.17 -2.74 -17.65
CA LYS A 13 -18.92 -1.34 -17.25
C LYS A 13 -20.13 -0.50 -17.69
N SER A 14 -20.96 -0.06 -16.75
CA SER A 14 -21.95 0.98 -17.00
C SER A 14 -21.23 2.28 -17.34
N LEU A 15 -21.55 2.89 -18.48
CA LEU A 15 -21.17 4.26 -18.80
C LEU A 15 -21.95 5.21 -17.87
N GLY A 16 -21.35 5.61 -16.75
CA GLY A 16 -21.92 6.58 -15.81
C GLY A 16 -20.83 7.15 -14.89
N LEU A 17 -20.72 8.49 -14.90
CA LEU A 17 -19.83 9.39 -14.14
C LEU A 17 -18.31 9.12 -14.21
N GLN A 18 -17.52 10.20 -14.29
CA GLN A 18 -16.07 10.10 -14.04
C GLN A 18 -15.91 9.56 -12.62
N ALA A 19 -15.31 8.38 -12.47
CA ALA A 19 -15.02 7.83 -11.15
C ALA A 19 -14.14 8.82 -10.38
N GLN A 20 -14.58 9.19 -9.17
CA GLN A 20 -13.84 10.09 -8.29
C GLN A 20 -12.76 9.29 -7.54
N THR A 21 -11.55 9.84 -7.47
CA THR A 21 -10.49 9.35 -6.58
C THR A 21 -10.93 9.43 -5.14
N ALA A 22 -10.65 8.39 -4.34
CA ALA A 22 -11.04 8.35 -2.94
C ALA A 22 -10.46 9.55 -2.17
N SER A 23 -11.23 10.05 -1.23
CA SER A 23 -10.90 11.19 -0.38
C SER A 23 -10.84 10.70 1.07
N PHE A 24 -9.82 11.13 1.81
CA PHE A 24 -9.60 10.73 3.20
C PHE A 24 -9.91 11.91 4.13
N GLN A 25 -10.75 11.67 5.13
CA GLN A 25 -11.07 12.64 6.19
C GLN A 25 -10.43 12.16 7.49
N PHE A 26 -9.58 13.01 8.09
CA PHE A 26 -8.81 12.62 9.27
C PHE A 26 -9.33 13.28 10.57
N ASP A 27 -9.63 12.46 11.58
CA ASP A 27 -9.71 12.87 12.99
C ASP A 27 -8.36 12.61 13.68
N ILE A 28 -7.50 13.62 13.73
CA ILE A 28 -6.14 13.48 14.28
C ILE A 28 -6.10 13.90 15.75
N VAL A 29 -5.69 12.97 16.61
CA VAL A 29 -5.52 13.18 18.04
C VAL A 29 -4.03 13.30 18.36
N GLY A 30 -3.62 14.50 18.79
CA GLY A 30 -2.24 14.82 19.11
C GLY A 30 -1.45 15.30 17.89
N GLY A 31 -0.13 15.12 17.94
CA GLY A 31 0.77 15.41 16.83
C GLY A 31 1.26 16.85 16.69
N THR A 32 2.40 17.01 16.01
CA THR A 32 2.94 18.29 15.53
C THR A 32 2.40 18.61 14.14
N PRO A 33 2.50 19.86 13.66
CA PRO A 33 2.10 20.21 12.29
C PRO A 33 2.82 19.38 11.20
N GLU A 34 4.07 18.99 11.44
CA GLU A 34 4.85 18.15 10.51
C GLU A 34 4.30 16.73 10.44
N GLN A 35 3.94 16.15 11.59
CA GLN A 35 3.30 14.83 11.65
C GLN A 35 1.92 14.83 10.98
N ILE A 36 1.12 15.88 11.22
CA ILE A 36 -0.19 16.05 10.59
C ILE A 36 -0.06 16.14 9.07
N ALA A 37 0.90 16.94 8.57
CA ALA A 37 1.15 17.05 7.14
C ALA A 37 1.57 15.71 6.51
N ALA A 38 2.36 14.90 7.22
CA ALA A 38 2.73 13.57 6.76
C ALA A 38 1.54 12.58 6.72
N VAL A 39 0.63 12.64 7.69
CA VAL A 39 -0.63 11.88 7.68
C VAL A 39 -1.50 12.27 6.47
N GLU A 40 -1.73 13.56 6.28
CA GLU A 40 -2.54 14.07 5.16
C GLU A 40 -1.92 13.71 3.81
N TYR A 41 -0.59 13.74 3.70
CA TYR A 41 0.13 13.31 2.50
C TYR A 41 -0.11 11.83 2.17
N CYS A 42 -0.16 10.95 3.18
CA CYS A 42 -0.48 9.53 2.98
C CYS A 42 -1.91 9.34 2.44
N GLY A 43 -2.87 10.14 2.92
CA GLY A 43 -4.22 10.22 2.36
C GLY A 43 -4.24 10.60 0.88
N GLN A 44 -3.44 11.60 0.50
CA GLN A 44 -3.31 12.02 -0.91
C GLN A 44 -2.67 10.94 -1.79
N LEU A 45 -1.70 10.18 -1.26
CA LEU A 45 -1.09 9.07 -1.98
C LEU A 45 -2.10 7.96 -2.20
N TRP A 46 -2.76 7.46 -1.16
CA TRP A 46 -3.78 6.41 -1.30
C TRP A 46 -4.95 6.83 -2.19
N GLY A 47 -5.37 8.10 -2.10
CA GLY A 47 -6.45 8.65 -2.93
C GLY A 47 -6.16 8.58 -4.43
N GLN A 48 -4.89 8.57 -4.86
CA GLN A 48 -4.54 8.41 -6.28
C GLN A 48 -4.83 7.01 -6.83
N TYR A 49 -4.84 6.00 -5.96
CA TYR A 49 -5.03 4.60 -6.35
C TYR A 49 -6.50 4.20 -6.29
N LEU A 50 -7.21 4.59 -5.25
CA LEU A 50 -8.56 4.10 -4.95
C LEU A 50 -9.65 4.96 -5.60
N LEU A 51 -10.74 4.33 -6.00
CA LEU A 51 -11.97 5.01 -6.43
C LEU A 51 -13.06 4.78 -5.39
N SER A 52 -13.65 5.86 -4.89
CA SER A 52 -14.77 5.84 -3.95
C SER A 52 -15.56 7.14 -4.05
N ASP A 53 -16.89 7.01 -4.13
CA ASP A 53 -17.82 8.15 -4.04
C ASP A 53 -18.15 8.51 -2.57
N VAL A 54 -17.65 7.73 -1.61
CA VAL A 54 -17.80 7.95 -0.16
C VAL A 54 -16.42 8.31 0.41
N ASP A 55 -16.38 9.37 1.22
CA ASP A 55 -15.19 9.75 1.99
C ASP A 55 -14.77 8.61 2.92
N ILE A 56 -13.47 8.36 3.03
CA ILE A 56 -12.89 7.39 3.96
C ILE A 56 -12.56 8.10 5.27
N GLU A 57 -13.27 7.77 6.35
CA GLU A 57 -13.13 8.41 7.65
C GLU A 57 -12.07 7.69 8.50
N VAL A 58 -10.98 8.38 8.84
CA VAL A 58 -9.83 7.77 9.52
C VAL A 58 -9.51 8.55 10.79
N ARG A 59 -9.45 7.84 11.91
CA ARG A 59 -8.90 8.42 13.14
C ARG A 59 -7.44 8.08 13.29
N VAL A 60 -6.60 9.07 13.57
CA VAL A 60 -5.16 8.87 13.78
C VAL A 60 -4.76 9.36 15.16
N VAL A 61 -4.18 8.48 15.98
CA VAL A 61 -3.70 8.79 17.32
C VAL A 61 -2.18 8.78 17.33
N LEU A 62 -1.59 9.95 17.53
CA LEU A 62 -0.15 10.16 17.66
C LEU A 62 0.22 10.24 19.14
N ALA A 63 0.81 9.19 19.70
CA ALA A 63 1.08 9.09 21.12
C ALA A 63 2.41 8.41 21.45
N GLU A 64 2.98 8.76 22.60
CA GLU A 64 4.12 8.03 23.16
C GLU A 64 3.63 6.72 23.77
N LEU A 65 3.89 5.60 23.10
CA LEU A 65 3.50 4.26 23.56
C LEU A 65 4.68 3.50 24.19
N GLY A 66 5.87 4.11 24.20
CA GLY A 66 7.09 3.57 24.78
C GLY A 66 7.97 2.84 23.75
N ALA A 67 9.25 2.71 24.07
CA ALA A 67 10.23 2.05 23.21
C ALA A 67 10.08 0.52 23.23
N ASN A 68 10.28 -0.13 22.08
CA ASN A 68 10.13 -1.58 21.82
C ASN A 68 8.69 -2.09 21.72
N GLN A 69 7.74 -1.20 21.42
CA GLN A 69 6.41 -1.59 20.94
C GLN A 69 6.34 -1.55 19.41
N PHE A 70 5.17 -1.79 18.83
CA PHE A 70 4.95 -1.60 17.39
C PHE A 70 5.21 -0.15 16.95
N LEU A 71 5.53 0.03 15.67
CA LEU A 71 5.67 1.34 15.03
C LEU A 71 4.30 1.98 14.80
N GLY A 72 3.37 1.18 14.28
CA GLY A 72 1.97 1.49 14.11
C GLY A 72 1.07 0.30 14.42
N LEU A 73 -0.22 0.58 14.59
CA LEU A 73 -1.28 -0.41 14.73
C LEU A 73 -2.55 0.17 14.10
N THR A 74 -3.21 -0.64 13.26
CA THR A 74 -4.50 -0.28 12.67
C THR A 74 -5.60 -1.19 13.13
N LEU A 75 -6.73 -0.60 13.52
CA LEU A 75 -7.96 -1.29 13.89
C LEU A 75 -9.06 -0.90 12.90
N PRO A 76 -9.40 -1.75 11.91
CA PRO A 76 -10.51 -1.48 11.02
C PRO A 76 -11.87 -1.69 11.69
N ASN A 77 -12.82 -0.82 11.38
CA ASN A 77 -14.24 -1.11 11.57
C ASN A 77 -14.69 -2.09 10.47
N GLY A 78 -15.80 -2.80 10.70
CA GLY A 78 -16.23 -3.88 9.82
C GLY A 78 -17.72 -3.92 9.56
N ASN A 79 -18.09 -4.27 8.34
CA ASN A 79 -19.45 -4.59 7.93
C ASN A 79 -19.50 -6.03 7.39
N LYS A 80 -20.60 -6.74 7.65
CA LYS A 80 -20.87 -8.08 7.13
C LYS A 80 -22.31 -8.14 6.67
N ASP A 81 -22.56 -8.90 5.60
CA ASP A 81 -23.91 -9.13 5.04
C ASP A 81 -24.69 -7.85 4.69
N PHE A 82 -23.99 -6.78 4.31
CA PHE A 82 -24.61 -5.55 3.81
C PHE A 82 -25.18 -5.74 2.40
N ALA A 83 -26.05 -4.82 1.96
CA ALA A 83 -26.61 -4.87 0.61
C ALA A 83 -25.48 -4.81 -0.44
N ASP A 84 -25.55 -5.68 -1.45
CA ASP A 84 -24.54 -5.80 -2.52
C ASP A 84 -23.17 -6.34 -2.09
N ALA A 85 -23.02 -6.85 -0.85
CA ALA A 85 -21.84 -7.60 -0.44
C ALA A 85 -21.60 -8.80 -1.39
N PRO A 86 -20.41 -8.91 -2.03
CA PRO A 86 -20.14 -9.97 -3.00
C PRO A 86 -20.22 -11.38 -2.42
N LEU A 87 -19.76 -11.56 -1.16
CA LEU A 87 -19.79 -12.81 -0.42
C LEU A 87 -20.50 -12.61 0.92
N ALA A 88 -21.50 -13.46 1.19
CA ALA A 88 -22.13 -13.54 2.51
C ALA A 88 -21.20 -14.25 3.50
N ASP A 89 -21.40 -14.01 4.81
CA ASP A 89 -20.61 -14.59 5.90
C ASP A 89 -19.13 -14.15 5.96
N TYR A 90 -18.74 -13.09 5.25
CA TYR A 90 -17.39 -12.49 5.30
C TYR A 90 -17.42 -11.04 5.80
N TRP A 91 -16.45 -10.68 6.64
CA TRP A 91 -16.27 -9.30 7.08
C TRP A 91 -15.50 -8.47 6.05
N TYR A 92 -16.04 -7.30 5.73
CA TYR A 92 -15.40 -6.28 4.90
C TYR A 92 -15.00 -5.10 5.79
N PRO A 93 -13.80 -4.51 5.61
CA PRO A 93 -13.47 -3.27 6.30
C PRO A 93 -14.48 -2.18 5.89
N SER A 94 -14.85 -1.30 6.82
CA SER A 94 -15.91 -0.31 6.58
C SER A 94 -15.63 0.57 5.36
N ALA A 95 -14.39 1.02 5.15
CA ALA A 95 -14.01 1.81 3.97
C ALA A 95 -14.37 1.10 2.64
N LEU A 96 -14.07 -0.19 2.53
CA LEU A 96 -14.40 -0.99 1.34
C LEU A 96 -15.91 -1.20 1.21
N ALA A 97 -16.59 -1.54 2.31
CA ALA A 97 -18.02 -1.76 2.31
C ALA A 97 -18.80 -0.49 1.91
N ASN A 98 -18.36 0.67 2.41
CA ASN A 98 -18.90 1.98 2.07
C ASN A 98 -18.69 2.31 0.58
N ALA A 99 -17.48 2.07 0.06
CA ALA A 99 -17.17 2.24 -1.35
C ALA A 99 -18.03 1.33 -2.25
N MET A 100 -18.26 0.07 -1.86
CA MET A 100 -19.13 -0.87 -2.57
C MET A 100 -20.60 -0.46 -2.54
N ALA A 101 -21.08 -0.01 -1.37
CA ALA A 101 -22.48 0.39 -1.18
C ALA A 101 -22.81 1.77 -1.78
N GLY A 102 -21.78 2.59 -2.06
CA GLY A 102 -21.95 3.98 -2.51
C GLY A 102 -22.55 4.91 -1.45
N THR A 103 -22.56 4.49 -0.18
CA THR A 103 -23.02 5.26 0.97
C THR A 103 -22.26 4.83 2.21
N ASP A 104 -22.14 5.74 3.18
CA ASP A 104 -21.66 5.39 4.51
C ASP A 104 -22.69 4.50 5.23
N LEU A 105 -22.27 3.28 5.57
CA LEU A 105 -23.07 2.26 6.24
C LEU A 105 -23.13 2.45 7.76
N LYS A 106 -22.19 3.20 8.34
CA LYS A 106 -22.14 3.50 9.79
C LYS A 106 -21.88 5.00 10.08
N PRO A 107 -22.83 5.88 9.75
CA PRO A 107 -22.66 7.32 9.94
C PRO A 107 -22.23 7.73 11.35
N GLY A 108 -21.10 8.45 11.41
CA GLY A 108 -20.50 8.97 12.64
C GLY A 108 -19.51 8.02 13.33
N GLU A 109 -19.21 6.87 12.73
CA GLU A 109 -18.10 6.00 13.11
C GLU A 109 -16.98 6.12 12.08
N ASN A 110 -15.72 6.22 12.54
CA ASN A 110 -14.58 6.12 11.63
C ASN A 110 -14.54 4.73 10.96
N ASP A 111 -14.08 4.68 9.72
CA ASP A 111 -13.86 3.44 8.97
C ASP A 111 -12.73 2.62 9.59
N PHE A 112 -11.70 3.28 10.10
CA PHE A 112 -10.61 2.66 10.85
C PHE A 112 -9.85 3.65 11.73
N ASP A 113 -9.25 3.12 12.81
CA ASP A 113 -8.37 3.84 13.71
C ASP A 113 -6.91 3.41 13.50
N ILE A 114 -5.99 4.37 13.45
CA ILE A 114 -4.55 4.16 13.38
C ILE A 114 -3.89 4.72 14.65
N PHE A 115 -3.02 3.93 15.28
CA PHE A 115 -2.20 4.35 16.42
C PHE A 115 -0.74 4.34 16.00
N LEU A 116 -0.08 5.51 16.07
CA LEU A 116 1.33 5.65 15.71
C LEU A 116 2.17 6.02 16.93
N ASN A 117 3.22 5.24 17.15
CA ASN A 117 4.09 5.40 18.30
C ASN A 117 5.13 6.49 18.06
N THR A 118 4.96 7.65 18.69
CA THR A 118 5.86 8.79 18.54
C THR A 118 7.16 8.69 19.35
N SER A 119 7.38 7.60 20.10
CA SER A 119 8.59 7.39 20.91
C SER A 119 9.84 7.00 20.11
N TYR A 120 9.72 6.74 18.80
CA TYR A 120 10.85 6.39 17.93
C TYR A 120 11.54 7.60 17.30
N ASN A 121 12.75 7.38 16.77
CA ASN A 121 13.45 8.40 15.99
C ASN A 121 12.86 8.43 14.57
N TRP A 122 11.95 9.35 14.32
CA TRP A 122 11.21 9.47 13.07
C TRP A 122 11.81 10.48 12.10
N TYR A 123 11.63 10.20 10.82
CA TYR A 123 11.73 11.14 9.72
C TYR A 123 10.32 11.46 9.22
N TYR A 124 9.91 12.73 9.29
CA TYR A 124 8.57 13.17 8.87
C TYR A 124 8.58 13.90 7.51
N GLY A 125 9.74 14.03 6.88
CA GLY A 125 9.84 14.63 5.55
C GLY A 125 9.11 13.78 4.51
N LEU A 126 8.50 14.46 3.54
CA LEU A 126 7.66 13.82 2.50
C LEU A 126 8.46 13.38 1.26
N ASP A 127 9.77 13.54 1.29
CA ASP A 127 10.68 13.37 0.15
C ASP A 127 11.46 12.05 0.20
N GLY A 128 11.16 11.18 1.18
CA GLY A 128 11.79 9.86 1.31
C GLY A 128 13.29 9.91 1.59
N ASN A 129 13.79 10.90 2.34
CA ASN A 129 15.22 11.02 2.67
C ASN A 129 15.53 10.90 4.18
N PRO A 130 15.08 9.83 4.88
CA PRO A 130 15.44 9.61 6.27
C PRO A 130 16.96 9.43 6.44
N ALA A 131 17.51 9.89 7.56
CA ALA A 131 18.84 9.48 7.97
C ALA A 131 18.85 7.97 8.26
N SER A 132 20.03 7.33 8.15
CA SER A 132 20.18 5.87 8.34
C SER A 132 19.81 5.36 9.74
N ASN A 133 19.52 6.25 10.68
CA ASN A 133 19.10 5.95 12.05
C ASN A 133 17.66 6.40 12.36
N GLN A 134 16.87 6.77 11.34
CA GLN A 134 15.47 7.16 11.47
C GLN A 134 14.56 6.13 10.80
N PHE A 135 13.35 5.95 11.34
CA PHE A 135 12.26 5.33 10.60
C PHE A 135 11.57 6.38 9.72
N ASP A 136 11.19 6.01 8.51
CA ASP A 136 10.39 6.87 7.64
C ASP A 136 8.91 6.79 8.04
N PHE A 137 8.34 7.92 8.45
CA PHE A 137 6.97 7.97 8.97
C PHE A 137 5.92 7.74 7.88
N VAL A 138 6.14 8.27 6.67
CA VAL A 138 5.20 8.12 5.55
C VAL A 138 5.07 6.66 5.16
N SER A 139 6.17 5.91 5.12
CA SER A 139 6.18 4.47 4.83
C SER A 139 5.34 3.68 5.84
N VAL A 140 5.52 3.95 7.14
CA VAL A 140 4.74 3.29 8.19
C VAL A 140 3.26 3.71 8.15
N MET A 141 2.96 4.99 7.98
CA MET A 141 1.57 5.45 7.89
C MET A 141 0.85 4.85 6.67
N LEU A 142 1.51 4.76 5.51
CA LEU A 142 0.94 4.11 4.32
C LEU A 142 0.64 2.63 4.56
N HIS A 143 1.55 1.93 5.25
CA HIS A 143 1.38 0.55 5.67
C HIS A 143 0.15 0.37 6.56
N GLU A 144 0.03 1.19 7.60
CA GLU A 144 -1.11 1.17 8.50
C GLU A 144 -2.44 1.45 7.75
N MET A 145 -2.45 2.43 6.84
CA MET A 145 -3.60 2.66 5.98
C MET A 145 -3.94 1.43 5.11
N GLY A 146 -2.94 0.69 4.62
CA GLY A 146 -3.15 -0.56 3.88
C GLY A 146 -3.96 -1.61 4.66
N HIS A 147 -3.74 -1.72 5.98
CA HIS A 147 -4.58 -2.55 6.85
C HIS A 147 -6.01 -2.02 6.95
N GLY A 148 -6.18 -0.71 7.13
CA GLY A 148 -7.48 -0.03 7.17
C GLY A 148 -8.31 -0.25 5.90
N LEU A 149 -7.62 -0.35 4.76
CA LEU A 149 -8.21 -0.58 3.44
C LEU A 149 -8.54 -2.05 3.15
N GLY A 150 -8.13 -2.98 4.00
CA GLY A 150 -8.57 -4.38 3.93
C GLY A 150 -7.50 -5.44 3.76
N ILE A 151 -6.22 -5.07 3.81
CA ILE A 151 -5.13 -6.06 3.87
C ILE A 151 -4.99 -6.50 5.32
N LEU A 152 -5.97 -7.27 5.78
CA LEU A 152 -6.07 -7.71 7.18
C LEU A 152 -6.74 -9.08 7.26
N SER A 153 -6.01 -10.04 7.84
CA SER A 153 -6.59 -11.32 8.25
C SER A 153 -7.26 -11.20 9.62
N LEU A 154 -8.39 -11.89 9.83
CA LEU A 154 -8.99 -12.08 11.15
C LEU A 154 -8.47 -13.35 11.85
N ALA A 155 -7.30 -13.85 11.43
CA ALA A 155 -6.65 -15.00 12.03
C ALA A 155 -6.20 -14.73 13.47
N LYS A 156 -6.38 -15.73 14.33
CA LYS A 156 -5.87 -15.77 15.70
C LYS A 156 -5.36 -17.17 16.01
N VAL A 157 -4.33 -17.26 16.85
CA VAL A 157 -3.94 -18.51 17.48
C VAL A 157 -4.05 -18.36 18.99
N GLU A 158 -4.86 -19.20 19.62
CA GLU A 158 -5.02 -19.25 21.06
C GLU A 158 -5.07 -20.70 21.54
N ALA A 159 -4.32 -21.03 22.58
CA ALA A 159 -4.26 -22.39 23.15
C ALA A 159 -3.99 -23.51 22.12
N SER A 160 -3.13 -23.25 21.13
CA SER A 160 -2.79 -24.17 20.02
C SER A 160 -3.93 -24.44 19.03
N LEU A 161 -4.96 -23.58 19.01
CA LEU A 161 -6.01 -23.58 18.00
C LEU A 161 -5.89 -22.32 17.16
N GLY A 162 -5.88 -22.50 15.84
CA GLY A 162 -6.02 -21.42 14.88
C GLY A 162 -7.50 -21.18 14.62
N SER A 163 -7.86 -19.92 14.42
CA SER A 163 -9.24 -19.50 14.21
C SER A 163 -9.30 -18.26 13.33
N PHE A 164 -10.45 -18.03 12.70
CA PHE A 164 -10.82 -16.75 12.11
C PHE A 164 -11.96 -16.11 12.91
N GLY A 165 -11.98 -14.78 13.01
CA GLY A 165 -13.12 -14.04 13.57
C GLY A 165 -13.34 -14.24 15.07
N THR A 166 -12.27 -14.53 15.81
CA THR A 166 -12.30 -14.65 17.29
C THR A 166 -11.49 -13.57 18.00
N ILE A 167 -11.02 -12.59 17.23
CA ILE A 167 -10.38 -11.38 17.74
C ILE A 167 -11.44 -10.55 18.47
N THR A 168 -11.06 -9.98 19.61
CA THR A 168 -11.93 -9.15 20.45
C THR A 168 -11.23 -7.83 20.78
N ALA A 169 -12.00 -6.84 21.22
CA ALA A 169 -11.43 -5.57 21.70
C ALA A 169 -10.39 -5.75 22.83
N ALA A 170 -10.50 -6.82 23.62
CA ALA A 170 -9.55 -7.11 24.70
C ALA A 170 -8.15 -7.49 24.18
N ASP A 171 -8.05 -8.00 22.95
CA ASP A 171 -6.77 -8.38 22.33
C ASP A 171 -5.88 -7.15 22.04
N PHE A 172 -6.47 -5.94 22.04
CA PHE A 172 -5.77 -4.68 21.77
C PHE A 172 -5.52 -3.81 23.01
N ALA A 173 -5.95 -4.26 24.19
CA ALA A 173 -5.84 -3.48 25.42
C ALA A 173 -4.36 -3.11 25.74
N PRO A 174 -4.08 -1.90 26.26
CA PRO A 174 -5.03 -0.87 26.68
C PRO A 174 -5.54 0.04 25.55
N LEU A 175 -5.12 -0.19 24.31
CA LEU A 175 -5.68 0.51 23.16
C LEU A 175 -7.06 -0.06 22.82
N GLY A 176 -7.82 0.73 22.07
CA GLY A 176 -9.15 0.33 21.62
C GLY A 176 -9.67 1.28 20.56
N PRO A 177 -10.56 0.81 19.68
CA PRO A 177 -11.10 1.62 18.59
C PRO A 177 -11.99 2.75 19.12
N SER A 178 -12.19 3.77 18.28
CA SER A 178 -13.16 4.84 18.51
C SER A 178 -14.61 4.41 18.33
N PHE A 179 -14.84 3.26 17.72
CA PHE A 179 -16.15 2.69 17.38
C PHE A 179 -16.43 1.40 18.18
N PRO A 180 -17.70 0.95 18.26
CA PRO A 180 -18.03 -0.34 18.86
C PRO A 180 -17.39 -1.50 18.08
N PHE A 181 -16.43 -2.20 18.70
CA PHE A 181 -15.81 -3.36 18.07
C PHE A 181 -16.87 -4.45 17.82
N PRO A 182 -17.06 -4.91 16.57
CA PRO A 182 -18.11 -5.87 16.25
C PRO A 182 -17.84 -7.24 16.88
N ASP A 183 -18.89 -7.98 17.21
CA ASP A 183 -18.77 -9.43 17.39
C ASP A 183 -18.51 -10.03 16.01
N LEU A 184 -17.32 -10.59 15.81
CA LEU A 184 -16.89 -11.12 14.52
C LEU A 184 -17.54 -12.48 14.20
N GLU A 185 -18.32 -13.06 15.12
CA GLU A 185 -19.14 -14.27 14.89
C GLU A 185 -18.34 -15.50 14.41
N GLY A 186 -17.02 -15.57 14.68
CA GLY A 186 -16.17 -16.64 14.16
C GLY A 186 -16.07 -16.63 12.63
N ARG A 187 -16.27 -15.48 11.98
CA ARG A 187 -16.25 -15.34 10.53
C ARG A 187 -14.94 -14.70 10.01
N PRO A 188 -14.42 -15.18 8.86
CA PRO A 188 -13.24 -14.62 8.20
C PRO A 188 -13.47 -13.23 7.61
N SER A 189 -12.40 -12.50 7.29
CA SER A 189 -12.48 -11.30 6.45
C SER A 189 -12.52 -11.66 4.97
N ILE A 190 -12.95 -10.72 4.12
CA ILE A 190 -12.88 -10.89 2.66
C ILE A 190 -11.45 -11.20 2.18
N TYR A 191 -10.42 -10.67 2.85
CA TYR A 191 -9.02 -10.98 2.58
C TYR A 191 -8.70 -12.46 2.82
N ASP A 192 -9.20 -13.03 3.93
CA ASP A 192 -9.01 -14.45 4.27
C ASP A 192 -9.60 -15.40 3.22
N SER A 193 -10.62 -14.96 2.46
CA SER A 193 -11.25 -15.75 1.37
C SER A 193 -10.32 -16.08 0.20
N PHE A 194 -9.12 -15.49 0.18
CA PHE A 194 -8.08 -15.72 -0.83
C PHE A 194 -6.85 -16.43 -0.26
N ILE A 195 -6.83 -16.79 1.03
CA ILE A 195 -5.63 -17.38 1.63
C ILE A 195 -5.66 -18.90 1.44
N VAL A 196 -4.65 -19.41 0.74
CA VAL A 196 -4.46 -20.83 0.52
C VAL A 196 -3.17 -21.34 1.15
N ASP A 197 -3.16 -22.61 1.51
CA ASP A 197 -1.91 -23.32 1.83
C ASP A 197 -1.10 -23.64 0.55
N GLY A 198 0.09 -24.21 0.70
CA GLY A 198 0.92 -24.60 -0.45
C GLY A 198 0.42 -25.79 -1.27
N PHE A 199 -0.72 -26.39 -0.89
CA PHE A 199 -1.46 -27.34 -1.74
C PHE A 199 -2.58 -26.64 -2.52
N GLY A 200 -2.80 -25.34 -2.32
CA GLY A 200 -3.87 -24.57 -2.94
C GLY A 200 -5.22 -24.76 -2.25
N MET A 201 -5.24 -25.28 -1.01
CA MET A 201 -6.46 -25.46 -0.24
C MET A 201 -6.80 -24.16 0.50
N LEU A 202 -8.04 -23.70 0.37
CA LEU A 202 -8.50 -22.47 0.99
C LEU A 202 -8.63 -22.64 2.51
N LEU A 203 -8.05 -21.73 3.28
CA LEU A 203 -8.08 -21.82 4.74
C LEU A 203 -9.47 -21.57 5.34
N THR A 204 -10.35 -20.87 4.61
CA THR A 204 -11.74 -20.64 5.03
C THR A 204 -12.71 -21.75 4.62
N ASP A 205 -12.24 -22.80 3.95
CA ASP A 205 -13.06 -23.99 3.68
C ASP A 205 -13.17 -24.85 4.94
N GLU A 206 -14.27 -24.67 5.68
CA GLU A 206 -14.55 -25.39 6.93
C GLU A 206 -14.66 -26.93 6.76
N SER A 207 -14.80 -27.45 5.53
CA SER A 207 -14.76 -28.90 5.29
C SER A 207 -13.33 -29.47 5.37
N ILE A 208 -12.32 -28.61 5.31
CA ILE A 208 -10.89 -28.94 5.39
C ILE A 208 -10.30 -28.40 6.70
N TYR A 209 -10.60 -27.13 7.00
CA TYR A 209 -10.10 -26.39 8.14
C TYR A 209 -11.25 -25.95 9.03
N GLU A 210 -11.65 -26.80 9.97
CA GLU A 210 -12.63 -26.43 10.98
C GLU A 210 -12.17 -25.16 11.72
N ASN A 211 -13.10 -24.24 11.99
CA ASN A 211 -12.82 -22.99 12.69
C ASN A 211 -13.51 -23.00 14.06
N PRO A 212 -12.76 -23.08 15.19
CA PRO A 212 -11.31 -23.15 15.32
C PRO A 212 -10.73 -24.58 15.19
N SER A 213 -9.45 -24.73 14.81
CA SER A 213 -8.79 -26.05 14.79
C SER A 213 -7.26 -26.01 14.90
N ILE A 214 -6.67 -27.18 15.23
CA ILE A 214 -5.23 -27.41 15.18
C ILE A 214 -4.72 -27.34 13.73
N ASN A 215 -5.52 -27.75 12.75
CA ASN A 215 -5.12 -27.68 11.34
C ASN A 215 -4.93 -26.23 10.88
N LEU A 216 -5.79 -25.31 11.34
CA LEU A 216 -5.61 -23.87 11.09
C LEU A 216 -4.33 -23.35 11.76
N GLU A 217 -4.06 -23.73 13.01
CA GLU A 217 -2.82 -23.34 13.69
C GLU A 217 -1.58 -23.76 12.89
N GLN A 218 -1.54 -25.02 12.45
CA GLN A 218 -0.44 -25.56 11.65
C GLN A 218 -0.29 -24.86 10.29
N ALA A 219 -1.40 -24.45 9.66
CA ALA A 219 -1.36 -23.68 8.43
C ALA A 219 -0.76 -22.28 8.68
N PHE A 220 -1.23 -21.59 9.73
CA PHE A 220 -0.77 -20.25 10.11
C PHE A 220 0.71 -20.21 10.50
N THR A 221 1.26 -21.31 11.04
CA THR A 221 2.66 -21.41 11.47
C THR A 221 3.56 -22.17 10.48
N GLY A 222 3.02 -22.63 9.36
CA GLY A 222 3.69 -23.54 8.42
C GLY A 222 4.66 -22.91 7.41
N ASN A 223 4.77 -21.57 7.35
CA ASN A 223 5.56 -20.84 6.34
C ASN A 223 5.23 -21.22 4.87
N ASN A 224 3.97 -21.59 4.64
CA ASN A 224 3.50 -22.15 3.38
C ASN A 224 2.12 -21.61 3.00
N LEU A 225 1.94 -20.29 3.17
CA LEU A 225 0.71 -19.58 2.85
C LEU A 225 0.90 -18.65 1.65
N PHE A 226 -0.15 -18.55 0.84
CA PHE A 226 -0.17 -17.74 -0.37
C PHE A 226 -1.52 -17.03 -0.54
N PHE A 227 -1.50 -15.90 -1.22
CA PHE A 227 -2.70 -15.19 -1.64
C PHE A 227 -3.11 -15.63 -3.05
N SER A 228 -4.30 -16.21 -3.22
CA SER A 228 -4.75 -16.82 -4.47
C SER A 228 -5.58 -15.90 -5.36
N GLY A 229 -5.64 -14.60 -5.05
CA GLY A 229 -6.33 -13.62 -5.87
C GLY A 229 -5.72 -13.53 -7.28
N PRO A 230 -6.52 -13.55 -8.36
CA PRO A 230 -6.02 -13.58 -9.72
C PRO A 230 -5.25 -12.32 -10.12
N LEU A 231 -5.63 -11.14 -9.62
CA LEU A 231 -4.97 -9.87 -9.96
C LEU A 231 -3.64 -9.73 -9.23
N ALA A 232 -3.59 -10.06 -7.94
CA ALA A 232 -2.35 -10.15 -7.17
C ALA A 232 -1.39 -11.20 -7.75
N THR A 233 -1.92 -12.34 -8.20
CA THR A 233 -1.15 -13.39 -8.89
C THR A 233 -0.56 -12.88 -10.20
N LEU A 234 -1.35 -12.16 -11.01
CA LEU A 234 -0.87 -11.55 -12.25
C LEU A 234 0.24 -10.52 -11.96
N ALA A 235 0.04 -9.66 -10.98
CA ALA A 235 1.00 -8.65 -10.53
C ALA A 235 2.33 -9.27 -10.07
N ASN A 236 2.29 -10.48 -9.52
CA ASN A 236 3.47 -11.25 -9.12
C ASN A 236 3.93 -12.26 -10.19
N ASN A 237 3.92 -11.85 -11.46
CA ASN A 237 4.41 -12.66 -12.59
C ASN A 237 3.69 -14.02 -12.74
N ASN A 238 2.38 -14.04 -12.53
CA ASN A 238 1.55 -15.26 -12.53
C ASN A 238 1.94 -16.29 -11.47
N GLN A 239 2.44 -15.83 -10.31
CA GLN A 239 2.71 -16.67 -9.14
C GLN A 239 1.92 -16.11 -7.95
N MET A 240 1.25 -16.97 -7.19
CA MET A 240 0.52 -16.50 -5.99
C MET A 240 1.47 -15.81 -5.02
N PRO A 241 1.18 -14.58 -4.54
CA PRO A 241 2.04 -13.89 -3.59
C PRO A 241 2.23 -14.70 -2.31
N LYS A 242 3.48 -14.79 -1.85
CA LYS A 242 3.79 -15.51 -0.61
C LYS A 242 3.46 -14.66 0.61
N LEU A 243 2.74 -15.23 1.56
CA LEU A 243 2.38 -14.56 2.80
C LEU A 243 3.39 -14.86 3.92
N PHE A 244 3.46 -13.94 4.87
CA PHE A 244 4.27 -14.07 6.06
C PHE A 244 3.62 -15.07 7.02
N ALA A 245 4.27 -16.20 7.20
CA ALA A 245 3.88 -17.23 8.16
C ALA A 245 5.17 -17.80 8.78
N VAL A 246 5.21 -17.88 10.10
CA VAL A 246 6.40 -18.24 10.86
C VAL A 246 6.06 -19.25 11.95
N ALA A 247 7.03 -20.08 12.34
CA ALA A 247 6.83 -21.18 13.28
C ALA A 247 6.26 -20.74 14.64
N ASN A 248 6.58 -19.53 15.09
CA ASN A 248 5.92 -18.92 16.25
C ASN A 248 4.91 -17.90 15.72
N TYR A 249 3.62 -18.20 15.81
CA TYR A 249 2.56 -17.29 15.37
C TYR A 249 2.77 -15.88 15.97
N GLN A 250 2.79 -14.88 15.10
CA GLN A 250 2.89 -13.48 15.49
C GLN A 250 1.55 -12.81 15.25
N PHE A 251 0.79 -12.59 16.33
CA PHE A 251 -0.50 -11.90 16.26
C PHE A 251 -0.32 -10.52 15.63
N GLY A 252 -1.21 -10.17 14.69
CA GLY A 252 -1.12 -8.95 13.90
C GLY A 252 -0.17 -9.02 12.69
N SER A 253 0.79 -9.96 12.66
CA SER A 253 1.76 -10.07 11.56
C SER A 253 1.54 -11.28 10.66
N SER A 254 1.46 -12.48 11.25
CA SER A 254 1.28 -13.74 10.53
C SER A 254 -0.05 -13.75 9.77
N VAL A 255 -0.08 -14.40 8.60
CA VAL A 255 -1.25 -14.54 7.72
C VAL A 255 -1.64 -13.24 6.99
N THR A 256 -1.49 -12.08 7.63
CA THR A 256 -1.81 -10.78 7.04
C THR A 256 -0.77 -10.29 6.02
N HIS A 257 0.52 -10.32 6.38
CA HIS A 257 1.55 -9.61 5.62
C HIS A 257 2.10 -10.39 4.43
N LEU A 258 2.71 -9.68 3.48
CA LEU A 258 3.59 -10.27 2.48
C LEU A 258 4.87 -10.80 3.13
N ASN A 259 5.43 -11.85 2.55
CA ASN A 259 6.62 -12.50 3.08
C ASN A 259 7.88 -11.64 2.91
N GLU A 260 8.40 -11.10 4.02
CA GLU A 260 9.62 -10.28 4.08
C GLU A 260 10.81 -10.85 3.27
N ALA A 261 11.10 -12.14 3.42
CA ALA A 261 12.23 -12.75 2.73
C ALA A 261 12.03 -12.89 1.21
N THR A 262 10.77 -12.91 0.76
CA THR A 262 10.39 -12.98 -0.65
C THR A 262 10.34 -11.59 -1.28
N TYR A 263 9.89 -10.58 -0.51
CA TYR A 263 9.70 -9.20 -0.94
C TYR A 263 10.53 -8.23 -0.07
N PRO A 264 11.87 -8.32 -0.11
CA PRO A 264 12.71 -7.45 0.72
C PRO A 264 12.59 -5.98 0.30
N ASN A 265 13.03 -5.09 1.17
CA ASN A 265 13.19 -3.66 0.88
C ASN A 265 13.84 -3.42 -0.50
N GLY A 266 13.25 -2.52 -1.28
CA GLY A 266 13.68 -2.17 -2.63
C GLY A 266 13.20 -3.15 -3.71
N SER A 267 12.41 -4.16 -3.35
CA SER A 267 11.72 -5.03 -4.33
C SER A 267 10.55 -4.35 -5.04
N GLY A 268 10.11 -3.20 -4.53
CA GLY A 268 8.89 -2.51 -4.98
C GLY A 268 7.59 -3.17 -4.52
N ASN A 269 7.67 -4.16 -3.61
CA ASN A 269 6.51 -4.83 -3.00
C ASN A 269 6.70 -4.99 -1.47
N SER A 270 7.58 -4.19 -0.87
CA SER A 270 7.93 -4.25 0.56
C SER A 270 6.87 -3.59 1.45
N MET A 271 5.97 -2.77 0.88
CA MET A 271 5.08 -1.90 1.67
C MET A 271 4.26 -2.66 2.71
N MET A 272 3.70 -3.82 2.35
CA MET A 272 2.91 -4.67 3.27
C MET A 272 3.71 -5.87 3.81
N THR A 273 5.04 -5.77 3.95
CA THR A 273 5.80 -6.73 4.77
C THR A 273 5.82 -6.28 6.23
N PRO A 274 6.00 -7.19 7.22
CA PRO A 274 5.69 -6.89 8.62
C PRO A 274 6.77 -6.07 9.35
N PHE A 275 7.89 -5.76 8.71
CA PHE A 275 9.02 -5.08 9.34
C PHE A 275 9.45 -3.86 8.54
N SER A 276 9.82 -2.81 9.26
CA SER A 276 10.46 -1.62 8.69
C SER A 276 11.84 -1.48 9.31
N ASN A 277 12.86 -1.23 8.49
CA ASN A 277 14.22 -0.96 8.94
C ASN A 277 14.49 0.55 9.04
N LEU A 278 15.53 0.92 9.79
CA LEU A 278 16.00 2.31 9.81
C LEU A 278 16.55 2.70 8.43
N GLY A 279 16.17 3.88 7.95
CA GLY A 279 16.53 4.41 6.64
C GLY A 279 15.78 3.77 5.47
N GLU A 280 14.84 2.88 5.74
CA GLU A 280 13.97 2.27 4.72
C GLU A 280 12.86 3.24 4.31
N VAL A 281 12.55 3.25 3.01
CA VAL A 281 11.59 4.15 2.39
C VAL A 281 10.75 3.36 1.41
N GLU A 282 9.45 3.40 1.59
CA GLU A 282 8.47 2.75 0.74
C GLU A 282 7.20 3.62 0.68
N HIS A 283 7.19 4.56 -0.27
CA HIS A 283 6.08 5.52 -0.45
C HIS A 283 5.06 5.04 -1.49
N HIS A 284 5.14 3.78 -1.90
CA HIS A 284 4.28 3.21 -2.94
C HIS A 284 3.74 1.86 -2.50
N PRO A 285 2.45 1.57 -2.72
CA PRO A 285 1.87 0.28 -2.33
C PRO A 285 2.54 -0.92 -3.01
N GLY A 286 2.98 -0.74 -4.26
CA GLY A 286 3.51 -1.81 -5.09
C GLY A 286 2.42 -2.62 -5.80
N PRO A 287 2.75 -3.27 -6.92
CA PRO A 287 1.76 -3.92 -7.78
C PRO A 287 1.04 -5.09 -7.11
N ILE A 288 1.70 -5.84 -6.21
CA ILE A 288 1.05 -6.94 -5.49
C ILE A 288 -0.04 -6.45 -4.56
N VAL A 289 0.24 -5.39 -3.80
CA VAL A 289 -0.71 -4.79 -2.86
C VAL A 289 -1.91 -4.22 -3.61
N LEU A 290 -1.69 -3.53 -4.74
CA LEU A 290 -2.78 -3.03 -5.58
C LEU A 290 -3.63 -4.19 -6.13
N GLY A 291 -3.01 -5.27 -6.60
CA GLY A 291 -3.72 -6.47 -7.04
C GLY A 291 -4.53 -7.13 -5.93
N ILE A 292 -4.01 -7.18 -4.70
CA ILE A 292 -4.75 -7.67 -3.52
C ILE A 292 -5.99 -6.81 -3.28
N LEU A 293 -5.86 -5.48 -3.31
CA LEU A 293 -6.98 -4.56 -3.10
C LEU A 293 -8.06 -4.73 -4.17
N GLU A 294 -7.69 -4.88 -5.43
CA GLU A 294 -8.66 -5.18 -6.50
C GLU A 294 -9.34 -6.53 -6.30
N ASP A 295 -8.58 -7.57 -5.92
CA ASP A 295 -9.12 -8.92 -5.69
C ASP A 295 -10.16 -8.94 -4.55
N ILE A 296 -9.94 -8.20 -3.47
CA ILE A 296 -10.92 -8.08 -2.38
C ILE A 296 -12.11 -7.17 -2.73
N GLY A 297 -12.00 -6.38 -3.81
CA GLY A 297 -13.12 -5.68 -4.45
C GLY A 297 -13.01 -4.16 -4.51
N TRP A 298 -11.84 -3.56 -4.25
CA TRP A 298 -11.63 -2.14 -4.57
C TRP A 298 -11.64 -1.91 -6.07
N ASN A 299 -12.24 -0.81 -6.50
CA ASN A 299 -11.99 -0.27 -7.83
C ASN A 299 -10.79 0.66 -7.76
N LEU A 300 -9.82 0.45 -8.65
CA LEU A 300 -8.65 1.31 -8.75
C LEU A 300 -8.73 2.25 -9.95
N SER A 301 -8.09 3.41 -9.84
CA SER A 301 -7.96 4.39 -10.93
C SER A 301 -7.21 3.76 -12.11
N GLU A 302 -7.67 3.97 -13.35
CA GLU A 302 -7.02 3.39 -14.56
C GLU A 302 -5.57 3.87 -14.75
N VAL A 303 -5.18 4.95 -14.07
CA VAL A 303 -3.80 5.48 -14.02
C VAL A 303 -2.89 4.65 -13.09
N SER A 304 -3.46 3.79 -12.25
CA SER A 304 -2.76 3.11 -11.14
C SER A 304 -2.32 1.66 -11.41
N THR A 305 -2.77 1.04 -12.50
CA THR A 305 -2.36 -0.34 -12.87
C THR A 305 -0.99 -0.42 -13.55
N GLN A 306 -0.41 0.74 -13.85
CA GLN A 306 1.02 0.90 -14.05
C GLN A 306 1.48 1.80 -12.90
N ALA A 307 2.62 1.50 -12.26
CA ALA A 307 3.27 2.48 -11.40
C ALA A 307 3.21 3.83 -12.14
N PRO A 308 2.70 4.91 -11.52
CA PRO A 308 2.57 6.17 -12.24
C PRO A 308 3.94 6.50 -12.82
N ASP A 309 4.07 6.54 -14.15
CA ASP A 309 5.31 6.98 -14.79
C ASP A 309 5.35 8.50 -14.60
N PHE A 310 5.58 8.96 -13.37
CA PHE A 310 5.73 10.37 -13.03
C PHE A 310 6.80 11.01 -13.91
N LEU A 311 7.77 10.22 -14.35
CA LEU A 311 8.81 10.63 -15.27
C LEU A 311 8.27 10.92 -16.68
N SER A 312 7.13 10.35 -17.10
CA SER A 312 6.50 10.56 -18.41
C SER A 312 6.08 12.01 -18.66
N GLU A 313 5.67 12.73 -17.60
CA GLU A 313 5.21 14.12 -17.65
C GLU A 313 6.35 15.14 -17.78
N TRP A 314 7.60 14.69 -17.67
CA TRP A 314 8.77 15.53 -17.84
C TRP A 314 9.19 15.63 -19.31
N THR A 315 9.52 16.84 -19.75
CA THR A 315 9.97 17.12 -21.12
C THR A 315 11.30 17.87 -21.12
N LEU A 316 12.17 17.54 -22.09
CA LEU A 316 13.48 18.18 -22.26
C LEU A 316 13.49 19.06 -23.51
N PHE A 317 13.84 20.34 -23.36
CA PHE A 317 13.97 21.27 -24.47
C PHE A 317 14.95 22.42 -24.19
N PRO A 318 15.52 23.09 -25.21
CA PRO A 318 15.50 22.69 -26.61
C PRO A 318 16.42 21.49 -26.87
N ASN A 319 16.07 20.70 -27.87
CA ASN A 319 16.91 19.63 -28.40
C ASN A 319 16.83 19.66 -29.93
N PRO A 320 17.91 20.01 -30.65
CA PRO A 320 19.25 20.29 -30.15
C PRO A 320 19.37 21.60 -29.35
N THR A 321 20.44 21.72 -28.57
CA THR A 321 20.79 22.93 -27.79
C THR A 321 22.14 23.52 -28.21
N PHE A 322 22.36 24.80 -27.91
CA PHE A 322 23.66 25.47 -28.00
C PHE A 322 24.23 25.79 -26.62
N ALA A 323 23.41 26.40 -25.76
CA ALA A 323 23.86 26.97 -24.49
C ALA A 323 23.17 26.38 -23.26
N GLU A 324 21.94 25.86 -23.37
CA GLU A 324 21.17 25.43 -22.20
C GLU A 324 20.07 24.42 -22.52
N ILE A 325 19.72 23.62 -21.53
CA ILE A 325 18.54 22.75 -21.57
C ILE A 325 17.62 23.05 -20.39
N ASN A 326 16.33 22.82 -20.61
CA ASN A 326 15.25 22.94 -19.65
C ASN A 326 14.57 21.59 -19.56
N LEU A 327 14.55 21.04 -18.35
CA LEU A 327 13.72 19.91 -17.99
C LEU A 327 12.49 20.47 -17.27
N GLN A 328 11.28 20.20 -17.77
CA GLN A 328 10.04 20.75 -17.24
C GLN A 328 8.98 19.67 -17.08
N ASN A 329 8.34 19.61 -15.92
CA ASN A 329 7.13 18.84 -15.72
C ASN A 329 5.94 19.63 -16.30
N THR A 330 5.22 19.02 -17.24
CA THR A 330 4.04 19.61 -17.90
C THR A 330 2.71 19.10 -17.35
N GLY A 331 2.74 18.16 -16.40
CA GLY A 331 1.56 17.60 -15.76
C GLY A 331 1.14 18.32 -14.48
N GLU A 332 0.02 17.86 -13.95
CA GLU A 332 -0.52 18.36 -12.67
C GLU A 332 0.24 17.76 -11.48
N ASN A 333 0.73 16.52 -11.62
CA ASN A 333 1.44 15.77 -10.59
C ASN A 333 2.86 16.31 -10.35
N THR A 334 3.21 16.52 -9.08
CA THR A 334 4.52 17.06 -8.67
C THR A 334 5.41 16.01 -8.01
N GLY A 335 5.33 14.74 -8.44
CA GLY A 335 6.23 13.69 -7.93
C GLY A 335 7.68 14.19 -7.87
N ALA A 336 8.32 14.03 -6.71
CA ALA A 336 9.65 14.57 -6.48
C ALA A 336 10.67 13.74 -7.27
N LEU A 337 11.40 14.36 -8.20
CA LEU A 337 12.59 13.71 -8.74
C LEU A 337 13.62 13.62 -7.61
N GLU A 338 14.20 12.45 -7.40
CA GLU A 338 15.29 12.24 -6.45
C GLU A 338 16.66 12.48 -7.10
N ILE A 339 16.75 12.15 -8.39
CA ILE A 339 18.00 12.18 -9.14
C ILE A 339 17.76 12.88 -10.48
N VAL A 340 18.62 13.84 -10.79
CA VAL A 340 18.82 14.37 -12.15
C VAL A 340 20.31 14.40 -12.45
N ARG A 341 20.76 13.63 -13.45
CA ARG A 341 22.17 13.49 -13.81
C ARG A 341 22.39 13.69 -15.30
N LEU A 342 23.42 14.44 -15.64
CA LEU A 342 23.92 14.62 -17.01
C LEU A 342 25.06 13.65 -17.27
N LEU A 343 24.97 12.90 -18.36
CA LEU A 343 25.95 11.89 -18.78
C LEU A 343 26.49 12.21 -20.18
N ASN A 344 27.76 11.88 -20.44
CA ASN A 344 28.34 11.90 -21.79
C ASN A 344 28.02 10.60 -22.58
N ILE A 345 28.50 10.50 -23.82
CA ILE A 345 28.25 9.31 -24.67
C ILE A 345 28.91 8.03 -24.16
N GLN A 346 29.91 8.13 -23.29
CA GLN A 346 30.57 7.01 -22.63
C GLN A 346 29.85 6.60 -21.33
N GLY A 347 28.79 7.31 -20.93
CA GLY A 347 28.04 7.07 -19.70
C GLY A 347 28.69 7.67 -18.44
N GLU A 348 29.71 8.53 -18.59
CA GLU A 348 30.34 9.20 -17.46
C GLU A 348 29.45 10.35 -16.96
N GLU A 349 29.28 10.43 -15.64
CA GLU A 349 28.53 11.50 -14.98
C GLU A 349 29.32 12.81 -15.05
N LEU A 350 28.73 13.80 -15.72
CA LEU A 350 29.30 15.14 -15.87
C LEU A 350 28.78 16.09 -14.79
N GLN A 351 27.52 15.92 -14.40
CA GLN A 351 26.85 16.76 -13.41
C GLN A 351 25.69 16.01 -12.76
N LYS A 352 25.48 16.23 -11.46
CA LYS A 352 24.30 15.78 -10.71
C LYS A 352 23.65 16.98 -10.03
N ILE A 353 22.33 17.10 -10.15
CA ILE A 353 21.55 18.14 -9.47
C ILE A 353 21.05 17.57 -8.13
N PRO A 354 21.30 18.24 -7.00
CA PRO A 354 20.79 17.81 -5.69
C PRO A 354 19.26 17.84 -5.64
N SER A 355 18.67 16.84 -4.98
CA SER A 355 17.21 16.68 -4.83
C SER A 355 16.49 17.94 -4.32
N ALA A 356 17.10 18.64 -3.35
CA ALA A 356 16.57 19.87 -2.74
C ALA A 356 16.39 21.07 -3.70
N THR A 357 16.82 20.97 -4.97
CA THR A 357 16.71 22.06 -5.98
C THR A 357 15.66 21.76 -7.05
N ILE A 358 14.96 20.63 -6.96
CA ILE A 358 14.09 20.12 -8.01
C ILE A 358 12.71 20.76 -7.87
N SER A 359 12.47 21.78 -8.70
CA SER A 359 11.15 22.41 -8.90
C SER A 359 10.46 21.83 -10.16
N LYS A 360 9.22 22.24 -10.48
CA LYS A 360 8.56 21.91 -11.77
C LYS A 360 9.41 22.26 -13.01
N ARG A 361 10.48 23.03 -12.86
CA ARG A 361 11.43 23.33 -13.93
C ARG A 361 12.88 23.33 -13.45
N ILE A 362 13.74 22.68 -14.22
CA ILE A 362 15.19 22.63 -13.99
C ILE A 362 15.87 23.17 -15.23
N ARG A 363 16.81 24.10 -15.04
CA ARG A 363 17.62 24.66 -16.12
C ARG A 363 19.07 24.25 -15.91
N MET A 364 19.70 23.76 -16.95
CA MET A 364 21.10 23.36 -16.93
C MET A 364 21.88 24.15 -17.98
N ASP A 365 22.95 24.80 -17.55
CA ASP A 365 23.89 25.50 -18.42
C ASP A 365 24.78 24.46 -19.11
N MET A 366 24.81 24.52 -20.43
CA MET A 366 25.57 23.62 -21.26
C MET A 366 26.85 24.25 -21.82
N ASN A 367 27.10 25.57 -21.64
CA ASN A 367 28.19 26.30 -22.31
C ASN A 367 29.58 25.69 -22.11
N ASN A 368 29.82 25.04 -20.96
CA ASN A 368 31.12 24.45 -20.61
C ASN A 368 31.35 23.04 -21.19
N TYR A 369 30.36 22.46 -21.86
CA TYR A 369 30.47 21.13 -22.48
C TYR A 369 30.68 21.26 -24.00
N PRO A 370 31.51 20.39 -24.62
CA PRO A 370 31.74 20.42 -26.07
C PRO A 370 30.49 20.05 -26.88
N ALA A 371 30.54 20.28 -28.20
CA ALA A 371 29.51 19.79 -29.11
C ALA A 371 29.52 18.25 -29.13
N GLY A 372 28.33 17.64 -29.08
CA GLY A 372 28.23 16.19 -28.94
C GLY A 372 26.84 15.71 -28.51
N LEU A 373 26.72 14.40 -28.32
CA LEU A 373 25.50 13.77 -27.81
C LEU A 373 25.59 13.63 -26.29
N TYR A 374 24.47 13.86 -25.59
CA TYR A 374 24.36 13.81 -24.15
C TYR A 374 23.09 13.07 -23.73
N PHE A 375 23.11 12.56 -22.50
CA PHE A 375 21.97 11.90 -21.88
C PHE A 375 21.65 12.59 -20.55
N LEU A 376 20.37 12.89 -20.33
CA LEU A 376 19.88 13.36 -19.04
C LEU A 376 19.03 12.26 -18.43
N GLU A 377 19.49 11.69 -17.32
CA GLU A 377 18.75 10.69 -16.55
C GLU A 377 17.99 11.38 -15.42
N ILE A 378 16.71 11.05 -15.28
CA ILE A 378 15.87 11.41 -14.13
C ILE A 378 15.36 10.16 -13.42
N ARG A 379 15.22 10.21 -12.09
CA ARG A 379 14.61 9.15 -11.27
C ARG A 379 13.72 9.72 -10.18
N ASP A 380 12.68 8.97 -9.82
CA ASP A 380 11.69 9.24 -8.77
C ASP A 380 11.74 8.18 -7.65
N GLY A 381 12.91 7.55 -7.45
CA GLY A 381 13.11 6.47 -6.47
C GLY A 381 12.75 5.07 -6.96
N ILE A 382 11.80 4.95 -7.89
CA ILE A 382 11.32 3.66 -8.42
C ILE A 382 11.74 3.45 -9.87
N SER A 383 11.54 4.47 -10.68
CA SER A 383 11.72 4.41 -12.12
C SER A 383 12.88 5.29 -12.57
N SER A 384 13.35 5.07 -13.79
CA SER A 384 14.33 5.95 -14.42
C SER A 384 13.91 6.26 -15.84
N ARG A 385 14.09 7.51 -16.26
CA ARG A 385 13.85 7.96 -17.63
C ARG A 385 15.07 8.69 -18.14
N ILE A 386 15.46 8.37 -19.37
CA ILE A 386 16.63 8.96 -20.03
C ILE A 386 16.17 9.79 -21.23
N PHE A 387 16.52 11.06 -21.22
CA PHE A 387 16.40 11.94 -22.38
C PHE A 387 17.71 11.98 -23.14
N LYS A 388 17.65 11.76 -24.45
CA LYS A 388 18.78 11.90 -25.36
C LYS A 388 18.71 13.25 -26.06
N PHE A 389 19.79 14.04 -26.01
CA PHE A 389 19.84 15.33 -26.71
C PHE A 389 21.22 15.63 -27.31
N SER A 390 21.24 16.53 -28.29
CA SER A 390 22.48 16.95 -28.97
C SER A 390 22.82 18.39 -28.62
N LYS A 391 24.08 18.65 -28.28
CA LYS A 391 24.66 19.99 -28.23
C LYS A 391 25.40 20.28 -29.54
N LEU A 392 25.07 21.41 -30.17
CA LEU A 392 25.65 21.88 -31.41
C LEU A 392 26.85 22.80 -31.20
#